data_AF-A0A928S6X8-F1
#
_entry.id   AF-A0A928S6X8-F1
#
_cell.length_a   1.000
_cell.length_b   1.000
_cell.length_c   1.000
_cell.angle_alpha   90.00
_cell.angle_beta   90.00
_cell.angle_gamma   90.00
#
_symmetry.space_group_name_H-M   'P 1'
#
loop_
_entity.id
_entity.type
_entity.pdbx_description
1 polymer ?
#
loop_
_entity_poly.entity_id
_entity_poly.type
_entity_poly.pdbx_seq_one_letter_code
_entity_poly.pdbx_strand_id
1 'polypeptide(L)'
;MAELFSFLKWFVGCSTLLFLAMLVLLALPQSKLRAVGLELTKYALAAGLVLLIPSPVDVIPDVVPGIGWLDDIGYIVAAIAAVRSGLGEREKRKLFDEIELQNLRDRARRN
;
A
#
# COMPACT_ATOMS: atom_id res chain seq x y z
N MET A 1 -34.67 -11.31 -18.65
CA MET A 1 -34.45 -11.41 -17.19
C MET A 1 -33.57 -12.59 -16.80
N ALA A 2 -33.86 -13.82 -17.21
CA ALA A 2 -33.05 -15.00 -16.86
C ALA A 2 -31.57 -14.92 -17.29
N GLU A 3 -31.29 -14.43 -18.50
CA GLU A 3 -29.92 -14.24 -19.02
C GLU A 3 -29.07 -13.27 -18.19
N LEU A 4 -29.67 -12.19 -17.67
CA LEU A 4 -28.98 -11.20 -16.82
C LEU A 4 -28.55 -11.82 -15.49
N PHE A 5 -29.39 -12.67 -14.88
CA PHE A 5 -29.03 -13.36 -13.64
C PHE A 5 -27.94 -14.41 -13.86
N SER A 6 -27.92 -15.07 -15.02
CA SER A 6 -26.85 -16.01 -15.39
C SER A 6 -25.51 -15.28 -15.57
N PHE A 7 -25.52 -14.18 -16.33
CA PHE A 7 -24.36 -13.32 -16.50
C PHE A 7 -23.83 -12.78 -15.17
N LEU A 8 -24.72 -12.29 -14.30
CA LEU A 8 -24.34 -11.74 -13.00
C LEU A 8 -23.69 -12.79 -12.09
N LYS A 9 -24.18 -14.04 -12.07
CA LYS A 9 -23.56 -15.13 -11.30
C LYS A 9 -22.13 -15.41 -11.74
N TRP A 10 -21.91 -15.50 -13.05
CA TRP A 10 -20.57 -15.70 -13.62
C TRP A 10 -19.65 -14.51 -13.36
N PHE A 11 -20.17 -13.29 -13.51
CA PHE A 11 -19.41 -12.07 -13.21
C PHE A 11 -18.95 -12.04 -11.75
N VAL A 12 -19.86 -12.31 -10.81
CA VAL A 12 -19.55 -12.38 -9.38
C VAL A 12 -18.55 -13.50 -9.10
N GLY A 13 -18.73 -14.68 -9.69
CA GLY A 13 -17.80 -15.82 -9.55
C GLY A 13 -16.39 -15.47 -10.03
N CYS A 14 -16.27 -14.95 -11.25
CA CYS A 14 -14.99 -14.52 -11.83
C CYS A 14 -14.34 -13.40 -11.02
N SER A 15 -15.11 -12.40 -10.58
CA SER A 15 -14.62 -11.32 -9.73
C SER A 15 -14.08 -11.84 -8.40
N THR A 16 -14.77 -12.81 -7.79
CA THR A 16 -14.35 -13.39 -6.51
C THR A 16 -13.05 -14.17 -6.65
N LEU A 17 -12.91 -14.98 -7.71
CA LEU A 17 -11.67 -15.71 -8.01
C LEU A 17 -10.50 -14.76 -8.27
N LEU A 18 -10.73 -13.71 -9.07
CA LEU A 18 -9.72 -12.70 -9.35
C LEU A 18 -9.30 -11.97 -8.07
N PHE A 19 -10.26 -11.62 -7.21
CA PHE A 19 -9.99 -10.98 -5.93
C PHE A 19 -9.17 -11.89 -4.99
N LEU A 20 -9.50 -13.17 -4.90
CA LEU A 20 -8.71 -14.14 -4.14
C LEU A 20 -7.29 -14.29 -4.70
N ALA A 21 -7.13 -14.36 -6.01
CA ALA A 21 -5.82 -14.40 -6.65
C ALA A 21 -4.99 -13.14 -6.33
N MET A 22 -5.63 -11.96 -6.34
CA MET A 22 -4.99 -10.71 -5.93
C MET A 22 -4.56 -10.74 -4.46
N LEU A 23 -5.42 -11.24 -3.55
CA LEU A 23 -5.07 -11.39 -2.13
C LEU A 23 -3.89 -12.34 -1.92
N VAL A 24 -3.86 -13.47 -2.62
CA VAL A 24 -2.75 -14.43 -2.56
C VAL A 24 -1.45 -13.79 -3.06
N LEU A 25 -1.50 -13.07 -4.19
CA LEU A 25 -0.34 -12.34 -4.70
C LEU A 25 0.13 -11.28 -3.70
N LEU A 26 -0.79 -10.56 -3.06
CA LEU A 26 -0.46 -9.58 -2.03
C LEU A 26 0.15 -10.22 -0.78
N ALA A 27 -0.26 -11.44 -0.43
CA ALA A 27 0.30 -12.20 0.69
C ALA A 27 1.70 -12.75 0.40
N LEU A 28 1.99 -13.09 -0.87
CA LEU A 28 3.28 -13.68 -1.25
C LEU A 28 4.44 -12.67 -1.12
N PRO A 29 5.51 -12.99 -0.37
CA PRO A 29 6.58 -12.05 -0.05
C PRO A 29 7.43 -11.62 -1.25
N GLN A 30 7.47 -12.42 -2.32
CA GLN A 30 8.28 -12.16 -3.51
C GLN A 30 7.50 -11.53 -4.68
N SER A 31 6.21 -11.24 -4.52
CA SER A 31 5.42 -10.69 -5.62
C SER A 31 5.70 -9.20 -5.82
N LYS A 32 5.81 -8.75 -7.09
CA LYS A 32 5.89 -7.32 -7.42
C LYS A 32 4.63 -6.57 -6.96
N LEU A 33 3.49 -7.27 -6.87
CA LEU A 33 2.20 -6.71 -6.45
C LEU A 33 2.18 -6.36 -4.96
N ARG A 34 2.80 -7.18 -4.10
CA ARG A 34 3.00 -6.89 -2.69
C ARG A 34 3.90 -5.69 -2.48
N ALA A 35 5.00 -5.56 -3.23
CA ALA A 35 5.90 -4.42 -3.11
C ALA A 35 5.19 -3.09 -3.43
N VAL A 36 4.45 -3.05 -4.55
CA VAL A 36 3.65 -1.87 -4.93
C VAL A 36 2.52 -1.63 -3.93
N GLY A 37 1.85 -2.68 -3.48
CA GLY A 37 0.78 -2.58 -2.47
C GLY A 37 1.28 -2.02 -1.14
N LEU A 38 2.44 -2.49 -0.65
CA LEU A 38 3.05 -1.96 0.58
C LEU A 38 3.50 -0.51 0.42
N GLU A 39 4.07 -0.15 -0.72
CA GLU A 39 4.40 1.25 -1.02
C GLU A 39 3.14 2.12 -0.98
N LEU A 40 2.07 1.70 -1.65
CA LEU A 40 0.81 2.45 -1.73
C LEU A 40 0.12 2.55 -0.36
N THR A 41 0.10 1.46 0.43
CA THR A 41 -0.46 1.45 1.78
C THR A 41 0.30 2.39 2.71
N LYS A 42 1.64 2.47 2.61
CA LYS A 42 2.44 3.41 3.42
C LYS A 42 2.13 4.87 3.07
N TYR A 43 1.97 5.20 1.79
CA TYR A 43 1.54 6.54 1.38
C TYR A 43 0.08 6.83 1.78
N ALA A 44 -0.82 5.86 1.66
CA ALA A 44 -2.20 6.00 2.09
C ALA A 44 -2.29 6.21 3.61
N LEU A 45 -1.47 5.50 4.39
CA LEU A 45 -1.37 5.69 5.83
C LEU A 45 -0.82 7.08 6.17
N ALA A 46 0.21 7.55 5.48
CA ALA A 46 0.69 8.93 5.66
C ALA A 46 -0.39 9.97 5.35
N ALA A 47 -1.13 9.80 4.25
CA ALA A 47 -2.22 10.69 3.88
C ALA A 47 -3.37 10.65 4.92
N GLY A 48 -3.73 9.45 5.40
CA GLY A 48 -4.75 9.28 6.44
C GLY A 48 -4.37 9.94 7.76
N LEU A 49 -3.11 9.83 8.18
CA LEU A 49 -2.62 10.49 9.39
C LEU A 49 -2.66 12.02 9.27
N VAL A 50 -2.30 12.57 8.11
CA VAL A 50 -2.39 14.03 7.88
C VAL A 50 -3.86 14.50 7.88
N LEU A 51 -4.78 13.69 7.34
CA LEU A 51 -6.21 13.98 7.36
C LEU A 51 -6.84 13.89 8.76
N LEU A 52 -6.20 13.20 9.70
CA LEU A 52 -6.66 13.11 11.09
C LEU A 52 -6.33 14.35 11.91
N ILE A 53 -5.33 15.16 11.51
CA ILE A 53 -4.95 16.39 12.22
C ILE A 53 -6.11 17.39 12.41
N PRO A 54 -6.99 17.65 11.41
CA PRO A 54 -8.17 18.50 11.60
C PRO A 54 -9.42 17.74 12.07
N SER A 55 -9.31 16.48 12.49
CA SER A 55 -10.45 15.65 12.88
C SER A 55 -11.03 16.12 14.21
N PRO A 56 -12.36 16.28 14.36
CA PRO A 56 -12.98 16.54 15.66
C PRO A 56 -13.05 15.27 16.55
N VAL A 57 -12.54 14.13 16.05
CA VAL A 57 -12.48 12.84 16.75
C VAL A 57 -11.01 12.58 17.08
N ASP A 58 -10.53 13.23 18.14
CA ASP A 58 -9.18 13.02 18.66
C ASP A 58 -9.15 11.88 19.67
N VAL A 59 -8.01 11.17 19.73
CA VAL A 59 -7.79 10.12 20.74
C VAL A 59 -7.72 10.73 22.14
N ILE A 60 -7.21 11.97 22.23
CA ILE A 60 -7.21 12.77 23.45
C ILE A 60 -8.13 13.96 23.20
N PRO A 61 -9.25 14.11 23.92
CA PRO A 61 -10.17 15.20 23.67
C PRO A 61 -9.50 16.55 23.96
N ASP A 62 -9.66 17.49 23.03
CA ASP A 62 -9.11 18.87 22.99
C ASP A 62 -9.42 19.76 24.21
N VAL A 63 -10.14 19.24 25.20
CA VAL A 63 -10.48 19.91 26.46
C VAL A 63 -9.30 20.07 27.42
N VAL A 64 -8.14 19.43 27.16
CA VAL A 64 -6.94 19.55 28.00
C VAL A 64 -5.83 20.33 27.27
N PRO A 65 -5.63 21.62 27.59
CA PRO A 65 -4.60 22.45 26.96
C PRO A 65 -3.20 21.83 27.11
N GLY A 66 -2.46 21.75 26.01
CA GLY A 66 -1.10 21.21 25.96
C GLY A 66 -1.00 19.68 25.80
N ILE A 67 -2.01 18.91 26.22
CA ILE A 67 -2.02 17.44 26.04
C ILE A 67 -2.78 17.04 24.77
N GLY A 68 -3.87 17.72 24.42
CA GLY A 68 -4.60 17.47 23.16
C GLY A 68 -3.71 17.59 21.92
N TRP A 69 -2.76 18.52 21.93
CA TRP A 69 -1.86 18.80 20.80
C TRP A 69 -0.75 17.76 20.63
N LEU A 70 -0.56 16.87 21.63
CA LEU A 70 0.41 15.79 21.54
C LEU A 70 -0.01 14.75 20.50
N ASP A 71 -1.32 14.56 20.31
CA ASP A 71 -1.88 13.60 19.34
C ASP A 71 -1.53 14.03 17.90
N ASP A 72 -1.72 15.31 17.58
CA ASP A 72 -1.36 15.91 16.28
C ASP A 72 0.13 15.78 15.97
N ILE A 73 0.99 16.04 16.96
CA ILE A 73 2.44 15.85 16.81
C ILE A 73 2.75 14.37 16.52
N GLY A 74 2.05 13.45 17.19
CA GLY A 74 2.12 12.02 16.94
C GLY A 74 1.76 11.66 15.50
N TYR A 75 0.65 12.20 14.98
CA TYR A 75 0.22 11.98 13.60
C TYR A 75 1.23 12.50 12.58
N ILE A 76 1.80 13.69 12.80
CA ILE A 76 2.82 14.27 11.91
C ILE A 76 4.08 13.39 11.89
N VAL A 77 4.58 12.99 13.07
CA VAL A 77 5.78 12.15 13.17
C VAL A 77 5.54 10.78 12.51
N ALA A 78 4.39 10.18 12.75
CA ALA A 78 4.00 8.91 12.13
C ALA A 78 3.84 9.03 10.60
N ALA A 79 3.28 10.13 10.11
CA ALA A 79 3.15 10.38 8.67
C ALA A 79 4.52 10.52 7.99
N ILE A 80 5.46 11.25 8.59
CA ILE A 80 6.83 11.37 8.09
C ILE A 80 7.52 10.00 8.07
N ALA A 81 7.38 9.21 9.14
CA ALA A 81 7.95 7.87 9.22
C ALA A 81 7.37 6.94 8.13
N ALA A 82 6.05 7.03 7.88
CA ALA A 82 5.37 6.26 6.85
C ALA A 82 5.85 6.63 5.44
N VAL A 83 5.99 7.93 5.14
CA VAL A 83 6.56 8.40 3.85
C VAL A 83 7.99 7.91 3.66
N ARG A 84 8.85 8.04 4.68
CA ARG A 84 10.24 7.56 4.60
C ARG A 84 10.31 6.04 4.38
N SER A 85 9.46 5.30 5.07
CA SER A 85 9.35 3.84 4.87
C SER A 85 8.85 3.48 3.47
N GLY A 86 7.94 4.27 2.89
CA GLY A 86 7.45 4.10 1.52
C GLY A 86 8.56 4.35 0.48
N LEU A 87 9.32 5.43 0.65
CA LEU A 87 10.46 5.76 -0.21
C LEU A 87 11.54 4.66 -0.18
N GLY A 88 11.87 4.14 1.00
CA GLY A 88 12.83 3.04 1.13
C GLY A 88 12.38 1.74 0.45
N GLU A 89 11.08 1.46 0.41
CA GLU A 89 10.53 0.31 -0.31
C GLU A 89 10.69 0.48 -1.83
N ARG A 90 10.42 1.69 -2.32
CA ARG A 90 10.56 2.04 -3.73
C ARG A 90 12.01 1.93 -4.20
N GLU A 91 12.96 2.39 -3.39
CA GLU A 91 14.39 2.31 -3.69
C GLU A 91 14.86 0.86 -3.78
N LYS A 92 14.49 0.00 -2.81
CA LYS A 92 14.77 -1.44 -2.86
C LYS A 92 14.23 -2.08 -4.13
N ARG A 93 13.01 -1.75 -4.52
CA ARG A 93 12.39 -2.28 -5.74
C ARG A 93 13.19 -1.92 -7.00
N LYS A 94 13.62 -0.67 -7.14
CA LYS A 94 14.45 -0.22 -8.27
C LYS A 94 15.80 -0.95 -8.33
N LEU A 95 16.46 -1.10 -7.18
CA LEU A 95 17.71 -1.87 -7.07
C LEU A 95 17.55 -3.31 -7.53
N PHE A 96 16.48 -4.00 -7.12
CA PHE A 96 16.21 -5.36 -7.58
C PHE A 96 15.94 -5.44 -9.08
N ASP A 97 15.16 -4.51 -9.64
CA ASP A 97 14.88 -4.46 -11.09
C ASP A 97 16.18 -4.16 -11.90
N GLU A 98 17.07 -3.30 -11.39
CA GLU A 98 18.38 -3.02 -12.00
C GLU A 98 19.31 -4.24 -12.01
N ILE A 99 19.38 -4.97 -10.89
CA ILE A 99 20.14 -6.22 -10.80
C ILE A 99 19.58 -7.28 -11.76
N GLU A 100 18.26 -7.41 -11.86
CA GLU A 100 17.59 -8.31 -12.80
C GLU A 100 17.94 -7.96 -14.25
N LEU A 101 17.88 -6.67 -14.62
CA LEU A 101 18.26 -6.17 -15.94
C LEU A 101 19.73 -6.41 -16.28
N GLN A 102 20.63 -6.19 -15.32
CA GLN A 102 22.05 -6.45 -15.50
C GLN A 102 22.31 -7.93 -15.79
N ASN A 103 21.69 -8.82 -15.02
CA ASN A 103 21.81 -10.28 -15.23
C ASN A 103 21.29 -10.71 -16.61
N LEU A 104 20.20 -10.11 -17.10
CA LEU A 104 19.67 -10.38 -18.44
C LEU A 104 20.63 -9.90 -19.53
N ARG A 105 21.21 -8.70 -19.36
CA ARG A 105 22.21 -8.15 -20.29
C ARG A 105 23.47 -9.02 -20.36
N ASP A 106 23.94 -9.52 -19.22
CA ASP A 106 25.11 -10.39 -19.14
C ASP A 106 24.85 -11.79 -19.72
N ARG A 107 23.61 -12.27 -19.71
CA ARG A 107 23.22 -13.50 -20.44
C ARG A 107 23.17 -13.25 -21.94
N ALA A 108 22.60 -12.13 -22.39
CA ALA A 108 22.52 -11.79 -23.80
C ALA A 108 23.91 -11.58 -24.45
N ARG A 109 24.92 -11.14 -23.68
CA ARG A 109 26.31 -11.04 -24.17
C ARG A 109 27.05 -12.38 -24.25
N ARG A 110 26.57 -13.41 -23.54
CA ARG A 110 27.22 -14.74 -23.48
C ARG A 110 26.70 -15.72 -24.54
N ASN A 111 25.54 -15.42 -25.13
CA ASN A 111 24.96 -16.16 -26.25
C ASN A 111 25.29 -15.48 -27.57
#